data_AF-A0A2P2L181-F1
#
_entry.id   AF-A0A2P2L181-F1
#
_cell.length_a   1.000
_cell.length_b   1.000
_cell.length_c   1.000
_cell.angle_alpha   90.00
_cell.angle_beta   90.00
_cell.angle_gamma   90.00
#
_symmetry.space_group_name_H-M   'P 1'
#
loop_
_entity.id
_entity.type
_entity.pdbx_description
1 polymer ?
#
loop_
_entity_poly.entity_id
_entity_poly.type
_entity_poly.pdbx_seq_one_letter_code
_entity_poly.pdbx_strand_id
1 'polypeptide(L)'
;MLRLCTPDKAVEVFERAVKSATYSVDMWVDYCSFASSTFKDPSDIRRLFKRGLSFVGNDYLCHALWDKYIAFEFSKQHWGSLAHIYIQTLRFPTKKLHHYYDRYVLSV
;
A
#
# COMPACT_ATOMS: atom_id res chain seq x y z
N MET A 1 7.19 -6.82 31.21
CA MET A 1 6.40 -5.59 30.97
C MET A 1 6.44 -5.27 29.48
N LEU A 2 5.43 -5.73 28.72
CA LEU A 2 5.25 -5.33 27.32
C LEU A 2 4.60 -3.94 27.32
N ARG A 3 5.37 -2.93 26.90
CA ARG A 3 4.87 -1.56 26.71
C ARG A 3 3.93 -1.61 25.51
N LEU A 4 2.62 -1.70 25.75
CA LEU A 4 1.61 -1.50 24.71
C LEU A 4 1.81 -0.06 24.20
N CYS A 5 2.57 0.08 23.11
CA CYS A 5 2.69 1.33 22.39
C CYS A 5 1.27 1.64 21.91
N THR A 6 0.67 2.73 22.37
CA THR A 6 -0.62 3.16 21.85
C THR A 6 -0.49 3.36 20.34
N PRO A 7 -1.54 3.07 19.54
CA PRO A 7 -1.52 3.28 18.09
C PRO A 7 -0.90 4.62 17.66
N ASP A 8 -1.19 5.70 18.40
CA ASP A 8 -0.68 7.04 18.13
C ASP A 8 0.85 7.12 18.19
N LYS A 9 1.47 6.46 19.18
CA LYS A 9 2.95 6.45 19.29
C LYS A 9 3.59 5.64 18.18
N ALA A 10 2.94 4.57 17.74
CA ALA A 10 3.42 3.82 16.58
C ALA A 10 3.33 4.67 15.31
N VAL A 11 2.23 5.42 15.12
CA VAL A 11 2.09 6.38 14.02
C VAL A 11 3.20 7.41 14.02
N GLU A 12 3.54 8.01 15.17
CA GLU A 12 4.65 8.98 15.26
C GLU A 12 6.00 8.40 14.81
N VAL A 13 6.28 7.13 15.19
CA VAL A 13 7.49 6.43 14.77
C VAL A 13 7.49 6.19 13.26
N PHE A 14 6.37 5.70 12.71
CA PHE A 14 6.24 5.49 11.27
C PHE A 14 6.37 6.79 10.48
N GLU A 15 5.73 7.88 10.90
CA GLU A 15 5.85 9.19 10.24
C GLU A 15 7.30 9.70 10.23
N ARG A 16 8.05 9.51 11.33
CA ARG A 16 9.47 9.85 11.37
C ARG A 16 10.31 8.96 10.44
N ALA A 17 10.00 7.67 10.40
CA ALA A 17 10.71 6.70 9.59
C ALA A 17 10.50 6.96 8.10
N VAL A 18 9.25 7.15 7.64
CA VAL A 18 8.96 7.48 6.23
C VAL A 18 9.47 8.87 5.85
N LYS A 19 9.63 9.81 6.79
CA LYS A 19 10.30 11.08 6.50
C LYS A 19 11.81 10.91 6.26
N SER A 20 12.43 9.95 6.94
CA SER A 20 13.88 9.69 6.86
C SER A 20 14.24 8.75 5.71
N ALA A 21 13.36 7.80 5.40
CA ALA A 21 13.51 6.77 4.37
C ALA A 21 12.36 6.83 3.36
N THR A 22 12.08 8.02 2.83
CA THR A 22 10.92 8.32 1.98
C THR A 22 10.78 7.40 0.76
N TYR A 23 11.89 6.96 0.18
CA TYR A 23 11.89 6.11 -1.01
C TYR A 23 12.08 4.62 -0.70
N SER A 24 12.07 4.22 0.58
CA SER A 24 12.11 2.81 0.95
C SER A 24 10.72 2.17 0.76
N VAL A 25 10.62 1.25 -0.20
CA VAL A 25 9.40 0.46 -0.43
C VAL A 25 8.98 -0.27 0.84
N ASP A 26 9.94 -0.93 1.51
CA ASP A 26 9.67 -1.75 2.71
C ASP A 26 9.09 -0.90 3.85
N MET A 27 9.59 0.32 4.03
CA MET A 27 9.10 1.23 5.08
C MET A 27 7.63 1.60 4.86
N TRP A 28 7.23 1.84 3.61
CA TRP A 28 5.83 2.11 3.27
C TRP A 28 4.96 0.85 3.38
N VAL A 29 5.48 -0.32 3.00
CA VAL A 29 4.79 -1.61 3.17
C VAL A 29 4.47 -1.89 4.63
N ASP A 30 5.44 -1.67 5.52
CA ASP A 30 5.27 -1.87 6.96
C ASP A 30 4.25 -0.88 7.53
N TYR A 31 4.34 0.40 7.15
CA TYR A 31 3.42 1.42 7.66
C TYR A 31 1.97 1.16 7.18
N CYS A 32 1.77 0.87 5.89
CA CYS A 32 0.46 0.54 5.36
C CYS A 32 -0.11 -0.76 5.95
N SER A 33 0.75 -1.74 6.26
CA SER A 33 0.32 -2.97 6.95
C SER A 33 -0.14 -2.68 8.38
N PHE A 34 0.63 -1.88 9.12
CA PHE A 34 0.23 -1.40 10.45
C PHE A 34 -1.09 -0.64 10.41
N ALA A 35 -1.22 0.35 9.52
CA ALA A 35 -2.44 1.14 9.37
C ALA A 35 -3.65 0.27 9.01
N SER A 36 -3.50 -0.70 8.11
CA SER A 36 -4.58 -1.62 7.71
C SER A 36 -5.10 -2.48 8.87
N SER A 37 -4.25 -2.78 9.85
CA SER A 37 -4.62 -3.56 11.04
C SER A 37 -5.17 -2.72 12.20
N THR A 38 -4.86 -1.42 12.22
CA THR A 38 -5.06 -0.58 13.41
C THR A 38 -6.07 0.56 13.18
N PHE A 39 -6.10 1.13 11.98
CA PHE A 39 -6.96 2.27 11.68
C PHE A 39 -8.41 1.80 11.46
N LYS A 40 -9.35 2.60 11.96
CA LYS A 40 -10.78 2.28 11.84
C LYS A 40 -11.38 2.76 10.52
N ASP A 41 -10.94 3.91 10.01
CA ASP A 41 -11.46 4.48 8.76
C ASP A 41 -10.68 3.94 7.54
N PRO A 42 -11.35 3.21 6.62
CA PRO A 42 -10.75 2.79 5.36
C PRO A 42 -10.20 3.94 4.51
N SER A 43 -10.74 5.15 4.64
CA SER A 43 -10.33 6.34 3.88
C SER A 43 -8.92 6.79 4.26
N ASP A 44 -8.57 6.71 5.55
CA ASP A 44 -7.22 7.01 6.02
C ASP A 44 -6.20 5.98 5.51
N ILE A 45 -6.58 4.71 5.49
CA ILE A 45 -5.73 3.63 4.97
C ILE A 45 -5.47 3.85 3.47
N ARG A 46 -6.51 4.17 2.69
CA ARG A 46 -6.38 4.51 1.24
C ARG A 46 -5.49 5.72 1.02
N ARG A 47 -5.67 6.78 1.83
CA ARG A 47 -4.83 7.99 1.75
C ARG A 47 -3.37 7.65 2.00
N LEU A 48 -3.09 6.75 2.94
CA LEU A 48 -1.73 6.32 3.24
C LEU A 48 -1.10 5.50 2.10
N PHE A 49 -1.84 4.54 1.52
CA PHE A 49 -1.38 3.80 0.33
C PHE A 49 -1.06 4.74 -0.83
N LYS A 50 -1.96 5.68 -1.14
CA LYS A 50 -1.75 6.68 -2.20
C LYS A 50 -0.53 7.56 -1.94
N ARG A 51 -0.32 7.99 -0.69
CA ARG A 51 0.86 8.75 -0.29
C ARG A 51 2.13 7.93 -0.51
N GLY A 52 2.21 6.70 -0.02
CA GLY A 52 3.39 5.84 -0.23
C GLY A 52 3.69 5.63 -1.72
N LEU A 53 2.67 5.30 -2.50
CA LEU A 53 2.80 5.09 -3.95
C LEU A 53 3.23 6.36 -4.72
N SER A 54 2.92 7.56 -4.22
CA SER A 54 3.43 8.80 -4.83
C SER A 54 4.95 8.95 -4.72
N PHE A 55 5.58 8.30 -3.73
CA PHE A 55 7.04 8.31 -3.55
C PHE A 55 7.71 7.10 -4.18
N VAL A 56 7.16 5.90 -3.99
CA VAL A 56 7.82 4.64 -4.40
C VAL A 56 7.16 3.95 -5.60
N GLY A 57 6.10 4.50 -6.17
CA GLY A 57 5.33 3.86 -7.25
C GLY A 57 6.14 3.58 -8.52
N ASN A 58 7.26 4.27 -8.73
CA ASN A 58 8.16 4.08 -9.86
C ASN A 58 9.30 3.09 -9.56
N ASP A 59 9.40 2.60 -8.32
CA ASP A 59 10.42 1.63 -7.94
C ASP A 59 10.07 0.22 -8.48
N TYR A 60 11.07 -0.50 -8.97
CA TYR A 60 10.87 -1.85 -9.53
C TYR A 60 10.26 -2.84 -8.51
N LEU A 61 10.56 -2.66 -7.23
CA LEU A 61 10.10 -3.49 -6.11
C LEU A 61 8.79 -2.99 -5.47
N CYS A 62 8.18 -1.90 -5.97
CA CYS A 62 6.95 -1.33 -5.42
C CYS A 62 5.73 -2.28 -5.51
N HIS A 63 5.84 -3.38 -6.25
CA HIS A 63 4.85 -4.46 -6.31
C HIS A 63 4.43 -4.97 -4.93
N ALA A 64 5.32 -4.97 -3.93
CA ALA A 64 4.98 -5.36 -2.57
C ALA A 64 3.90 -4.44 -1.95
N LEU A 65 3.99 -3.13 -2.21
CA LEU A 65 3.01 -2.15 -1.73
C LEU A 65 1.69 -2.25 -2.51
N TRP A 66 1.78 -2.46 -3.84
CA TRP A 66 0.60 -2.71 -4.68
C TRP A 66 -0.17 -3.97 -4.27
N ASP A 67 0.52 -5.09 -4.03
CA ASP A 67 -0.11 -6.34 -3.59
C ASP A 67 -0.88 -6.14 -2.29
N LYS A 68 -0.32 -5.39 -1.34
CA LYS A 68 -0.99 -5.03 -0.08
C LYS A 68 -2.22 -4.15 -0.32
N TYR A 69 -2.11 -3.16 -1.21
CA TYR A 69 -3.23 -2.27 -1.50
C TYR A 69 -4.39 -3.00 -2.19
N ILE A 70 -4.06 -3.87 -3.16
CA ILE A 70 -5.02 -4.73 -3.84
C ILE A 70 -5.72 -5.64 -2.82
N ALA A 71 -4.96 -6.35 -1.97
CA ALA A 71 -5.53 -7.21 -0.94
C ALA A 71 -6.45 -6.45 0.02
N PHE A 72 -6.08 -5.21 0.38
CA PHE A 72 -6.91 -4.33 1.19
C PHE A 72 -8.24 -4.00 0.49
N GLU A 73 -8.25 -3.56 -0.77
CA GLU A 73 -9.50 -3.23 -1.47
C GLU A 73 -10.37 -4.46 -1.74
N PHE A 74 -9.77 -5.62 -2.02
CA PHE A 74 -10.48 -6.90 -2.08
C PHE A 74 -11.21 -7.20 -0.77
N SER A 75 -10.55 -6.99 0.39
CA SER A 75 -11.17 -7.20 1.71
C SER A 75 -12.34 -6.25 1.99
N LYS A 76 -12.36 -5.08 1.34
CA LYS A 76 -13.44 -4.09 1.45
C LYS A 76 -14.54 -4.26 0.40
N GLN A 77 -14.42 -5.25 -0.49
CA GLN A 77 -15.36 -5.53 -1.58
C GLN A 77 -15.65 -4.31 -2.47
N HIS A 78 -14.67 -3.41 -2.62
CA HIS A 78 -14.82 -2.18 -3.40
C HIS A 78 -14.42 -2.42 -4.87
N TRP A 79 -15.19 -3.25 -5.56
CA TRP A 79 -14.88 -3.75 -6.90
C TRP A 79 -14.61 -2.66 -7.95
N GLY A 80 -15.34 -1.55 -7.89
CA GLY A 80 -15.15 -0.41 -8.81
C GLY A 80 -13.76 0.24 -8.75
N SER A 81 -13.05 0.12 -7.62
CA SER A 81 -11.70 0.69 -7.45
C SER A 81 -10.59 -0.27 -7.90
N LEU A 82 -10.87 -1.57 -8.02
CA LEU A 82 -9.83 -2.57 -8.34
C LEU A 82 -9.34 -2.44 -9.78
N ALA A 83 -10.24 -2.26 -10.75
CA ALA A 83 -9.85 -2.04 -12.15
C ALA A 83 -8.94 -0.81 -12.30
N HIS A 84 -9.26 0.27 -11.59
CA HIS A 84 -8.44 1.48 -11.60
C HIS A 84 -7.05 1.24 -10.99
N ILE A 85 -6.97 0.49 -9.88
CA ILE A 85 -5.69 0.13 -9.25
C ILE A 85 -4.84 -0.72 -10.19
N TYR A 86 -5.42 -1.72 -10.88
CA TYR A 86 -4.69 -2.52 -11.85
C TYR A 86 -4.13 -1.66 -12.99
N ILE A 87 -4.93 -0.74 -13.56
CA ILE A 87 -4.44 0.19 -14.59
C ILE A 87 -3.26 1.03 -14.07
N GLN A 88 -3.33 1.52 -12.83
CA GLN A 88 -2.22 2.27 -12.22
C GLN A 88 -0.95 1.42 -12.06
N THR A 89 -1.09 0.14 -11.68
CA THR A 89 0.06 -0.78 -11.54
C THR A 89 0.79 -1.03 -12.86
N LEU A 90 0.09 -0.93 -13.99
CA LEU A 90 0.66 -1.12 -15.32
C LEU A 90 1.42 0.10 -15.85
N ARG A 91 1.31 1.26 -15.18
CA ARG A 91 1.93 2.51 -15.63
C ARG A 91 3.46 2.48 -15.56
N PHE A 92 4.01 1.74 -14.60
CA PHE A 92 5.46 1.60 -14.43
C PHE A 92 5.85 0.13 -14.38
N PRO A 93 6.94 -0.27 -15.05
CA PRO A 93 7.36 -1.66 -15.04
C PRO A 93 7.84 -2.07 -13.64
N THR A 94 7.08 -2.96 -13.00
CA THR A 94 7.44 -3.58 -11.71
C THR A 94 7.83 -5.04 -11.90
N LYS A 95 8.45 -5.64 -10.88
CA LYS A 95 8.81 -7.09 -10.89
C LYS A 95 7.64 -8.02 -11.23
N LYS A 96 6.41 -7.65 -10.86
CA LYS A 96 5.19 -8.45 -11.08
C LYS A 96 4.30 -7.92 -12.21
N LEU A 97 4.82 -7.07 -13.10
CA LEU A 97 4.04 -6.44 -14.17
C LEU A 97 3.22 -7.46 -14.99
N HIS A 98 3.84 -8.56 -15.42
CA HIS A 98 3.18 -9.63 -16.19
C HIS A 98 1.98 -10.22 -15.42
N HIS A 99 2.16 -10.52 -14.13
CA HIS A 99 1.11 -11.06 -13.28
C HIS A 99 -0.05 -10.07 -13.08
N TYR A 100 0.22 -8.75 -13.00
CA TYR A 100 -0.84 -7.74 -12.94
C TYR A 100 -1.62 -7.65 -14.27
N TYR A 101 -0.92 -7.74 -15.40
CA TYR A 101 -1.56 -7.75 -16.72
C TYR A 101 -2.50 -8.94 -16.88
N ASP A 102 -2.05 -10.16 -16.55
CA ASP A 102 -2.88 -11.36 -16.66
C ASP A 102 -4.14 -11.25 -15.80
N ARG A 103 -4.01 -10.73 -14.57
CA ARG A 103 -5.17 -10.52 -13.69
C ARG A 103 -6.14 -9.49 -14.25
N TYR A 104 -5.65 -8.38 -14.80
CA TYR A 104 -6.51 -7.39 -15.43
C TYR A 104 -7.31 -8.00 -16.58
N VAL A 105 -6.66 -8.74 -17.48
CA VAL A 105 -7.33 -9.35 -18.64
C VAL A 105 -8.33 -10.44 -18.23
N LEU A 106 -8.07 -11.20 -17.17
CA LEU A 106 -8.95 -12.27 -16.69
C LEU A 106 -10.12 -11.79 -15.81
N SER A 107 -10.14 -10.52 -15.40
CA SER A 107 -11.20 -9.95 -14.54
C SER A 107 -12.11 -8.94 -15.24
N VAL A 108 -11.94 -8.77 -16.56
CA VAL A 108 -12.85 -8.06 -17.47
C VAL A 108 -13.60 -9.10 -18.30
#